data_AF-W1X9P4-F1
#
_entry.id   AF-W1X9P4-F1
#
_cell.length_a   1.000
_cell.length_b   1.000
_cell.length_c   1.000
_cell.angle_alpha   90.00
_cell.angle_beta   90.00
_cell.angle_gamma   90.00
#
_symmetry.space_group_name_H-M   'P 1'
#
loop_
_entity.id
_entity.type
_entity.pdbx_description
1 polymer ?
#
loop_
_entity_poly.entity_id
_entity_poly.type
_entity_poly.pdbx_seq_one_letter_code
_entity_poly.pdbx_strand_id
1 'polypeptide(L)'
;TLASDQSQLYALRIKLSNPAEWIVLPEVISKEPLGPVVRRGDDEWFSIVRWTLFAMLNAEEMGINSQNVDEKAANPATPDMAHLLGKEGDYGKDLKLDNKWAYNIIKQVGNYSEIFERNVGSESPLKIKRGQNNLWNNGGIQYAPPVR
;
A
#
# COMPACT_ATOMS: atom_id res chain seq x y z
N THR A 1 -27.85 -8.83 13.51
CA THR A 1 -27.20 -8.36 12.27
C THR A 1 -26.15 -7.33 12.63
N LEU A 2 -24.94 -7.47 12.11
CA LEU A 2 -23.85 -6.48 12.26
C LEU A 2 -23.74 -5.69 10.94
N ALA A 3 -23.48 -4.40 11.03
CA ALA A 3 -23.19 -3.55 9.88
C ALA A 3 -21.96 -2.69 10.19
N SER A 4 -20.99 -2.70 9.30
CA SER A 4 -19.77 -1.88 9.35
C SER A 4 -19.07 -1.90 7.99
N ASP A 5 -17.90 -1.26 7.89
CA ASP A 5 -17.02 -1.43 6.74
C ASP A 5 -16.64 -2.91 6.55
N GLN A 6 -16.38 -3.31 5.29
CA GLN A 6 -16.13 -4.71 4.96
C GLN A 6 -14.94 -5.28 5.74
N SER A 7 -13.85 -4.53 5.87
CA SER A 7 -12.64 -5.02 6.53
C SER A 7 -12.90 -5.32 8.01
N GLN A 8 -13.65 -4.46 8.70
CA GLN A 8 -14.06 -4.70 10.08
C GLN A 8 -15.04 -5.87 10.18
N LEU A 9 -15.98 -6.04 9.24
CA LEU A 9 -16.86 -7.21 9.22
C LEU A 9 -16.07 -8.52 9.07
N TYR A 10 -15.06 -8.57 8.20
CA TYR A 10 -14.16 -9.72 8.08
C TYR A 10 -13.37 -9.97 9.38
N ALA A 11 -12.87 -8.92 10.02
CA ALA A 11 -12.15 -9.01 11.29
C ALA A 11 -13.04 -9.44 12.47
N LEU A 12 -14.30 -9.01 12.49
CA LEU A 12 -15.28 -9.44 13.49
C LEU A 12 -15.68 -10.90 13.26
N ARG A 13 -15.89 -11.31 12.00
CA ARG A 13 -16.28 -12.69 11.65
C ARG A 13 -15.34 -13.73 12.23
N ILE A 14 -14.02 -13.51 12.16
CA ILE A 14 -13.03 -14.47 12.69
C ILE A 14 -13.01 -14.56 14.22
N LYS A 15 -13.67 -13.63 14.93
CA LYS A 15 -13.82 -13.62 16.39
C LYS A 15 -15.14 -14.23 16.86
N LEU A 16 -16.07 -14.51 15.96
CA LEU A 16 -17.37 -15.11 16.30
C LEU A 16 -17.22 -16.63 16.51
N SER A 17 -18.13 -17.22 17.29
CA SER A 17 -18.29 -18.67 17.34
C SER A 17 -18.65 -19.21 15.96
N ASN A 18 -17.95 -20.24 15.51
CA ASN A 18 -18.08 -20.88 14.20
C ASN A 18 -18.03 -19.88 13.01
N PRO A 19 -16.88 -19.25 12.71
CA PRO A 19 -16.77 -18.22 11.66
C PRO A 19 -17.29 -18.63 10.27
N ALA A 20 -17.30 -19.93 9.97
CA ALA A 20 -17.79 -20.49 8.70
C ALA A 20 -19.31 -20.34 8.51
N GLU A 21 -20.08 -20.19 9.59
CA GLU A 21 -21.54 -19.98 9.53
C GLU A 21 -21.92 -18.52 9.24
N TRP A 22 -20.94 -17.61 9.28
CA TRP A 22 -21.16 -16.18 9.11
C TRP A 22 -20.73 -15.72 7.71
N ILE A 23 -21.68 -15.14 6.97
CA ILE A 23 -21.46 -14.64 5.61
C ILE A 23 -21.41 -13.10 5.65
N VAL A 24 -20.35 -12.53 5.09
CA VAL A 24 -20.31 -11.10 4.74
C VAL A 24 -21.07 -10.94 3.43
N LEU A 25 -22.18 -10.20 3.45
CA LEU A 25 -23.01 -9.98 2.27
C LEU A 25 -22.26 -9.13 1.22
N PRO A 26 -22.53 -9.34 -0.08
CA PRO A 26 -21.84 -8.62 -1.15
C PRO A 26 -22.23 -7.14 -1.26
N GLU A 27 -23.39 -6.74 -0.74
CA GLU A 27 -23.89 -5.37 -0.83
C GLU A 27 -23.04 -4.40 0.01
N VAL A 28 -22.58 -3.33 -0.63
CA VAL A 28 -21.88 -2.21 0.01
C VAL A 28 -22.81 -1.00 0.01
N ILE A 29 -23.14 -0.51 1.21
CA ILE A 29 -24.12 0.57 1.41
C ILE A 29 -23.51 1.91 1.83
N SER A 30 -22.18 1.98 2.09
CA SER A 30 -21.47 3.20 2.43
C SER A 30 -20.07 3.24 1.77
N LYS A 31 -19.45 4.43 1.79
CA LYS A 31 -18.09 4.65 1.28
C LYS A 31 -17.15 4.92 2.46
N GLU A 32 -16.26 3.98 2.75
CA GLU A 32 -15.33 4.05 3.88
C GLU A 32 -13.86 4.03 3.40
N PRO A 33 -13.35 5.13 2.81
CA PRO A 33 -11.98 5.18 2.30
C PRO A 33 -10.98 5.30 3.46
N LEU A 34 -10.44 4.17 3.90
CA LEU A 34 -9.41 4.14 4.94
C LEU A 34 -8.06 4.54 4.37
N GLY A 35 -7.48 5.60 4.92
CA GLY A 35 -6.15 6.08 4.56
C GLY A 35 -5.42 6.67 5.75
N PRO A 36 -4.12 6.98 5.60
CA PRO A 36 -3.37 7.66 6.64
C PRO A 36 -3.99 9.02 6.99
N VAL A 37 -4.07 9.33 8.27
CA VAL A 37 -4.57 10.63 8.78
C VAL A 37 -3.50 11.27 9.64
N VAL A 38 -3.27 12.57 9.42
CA VAL A 38 -2.32 13.39 10.18
C VAL A 38 -3.00 14.67 10.67
N ARG A 39 -2.36 15.36 11.61
CA ARG A 39 -2.83 16.67 12.08
C ARG A 39 -2.66 17.72 10.97
N ARG A 40 -3.51 18.74 10.98
CA ARG A 40 -3.39 19.92 10.11
C ARG A 40 -2.23 20.83 10.57
N GLY A 41 -1.66 21.58 9.62
CA GLY A 41 -0.61 22.57 9.89
C GLY A 41 0.82 22.00 9.90
N ASP A 42 0.99 20.74 9.51
CA ASP A 42 2.28 20.07 9.37
C ASP A 42 2.40 19.47 7.96
N ASP A 43 2.69 20.33 6.99
CA ASP A 43 2.71 19.97 5.57
C ASP A 43 3.88 19.06 5.20
N GLU A 44 4.98 19.14 5.97
CA GLU A 44 6.15 18.28 5.83
C GLU A 44 5.79 16.85 6.24
N TRP A 45 5.20 16.67 7.43
CA TRP A 45 4.76 15.36 7.88
C TRP A 45 3.67 14.77 6.98
N PHE A 46 2.72 15.61 6.54
CA PHE A 46 1.71 15.19 5.56
C PHE A 46 2.36 14.68 4.27
N SER A 47 3.37 15.38 3.76
CA SER A 47 4.08 14.98 2.54
C SER A 47 4.81 13.65 2.71
N ILE A 48 5.53 13.45 3.82
CA ILE A 48 6.23 12.19 4.12
C ILE A 48 5.25 11.01 4.17
N VAL A 49 4.15 11.14 4.91
CA VAL A 49 3.14 10.08 5.06
C VAL A 49 2.49 9.75 3.71
N ARG A 50 2.11 10.77 2.94
CA ARG A 50 1.51 10.60 1.62
C ARG A 50 2.47 9.89 0.65
N TRP A 51 3.72 10.35 0.57
CA TRP A 51 4.70 9.77 -0.33
C TRP A 51 5.15 8.37 0.08
N THR A 52 5.08 8.02 1.36
CA THR A 52 5.28 6.63 1.82
C THR A 52 4.29 5.67 1.17
N LEU A 53 2.99 6.01 1.15
CA LEU A 53 1.98 5.21 0.46
C LEU A 53 2.23 5.15 -1.06
N PHE A 54 2.52 6.29 -1.68
CA PHE A 54 2.79 6.35 -3.11
C PHE A 54 4.03 5.55 -3.53
N ALA A 55 5.09 5.54 -2.72
CA ALA A 55 6.25 4.69 -2.97
C ALA A 55 5.89 3.20 -2.99
N MET A 56 5.07 2.74 -2.04
CA MET A 56 4.63 1.35 -1.99
C MET A 56 3.77 0.96 -3.18
N LEU A 57 2.92 1.86 -3.68
CA LEU A 57 2.10 1.65 -4.88
C LEU A 57 2.94 1.65 -6.16
N ASN A 58 3.81 2.64 -6.34
CA ASN A 58 4.73 2.69 -7.48
C ASN A 58 5.66 1.46 -7.51
N ALA A 59 6.13 1.00 -6.35
CA ALA A 59 6.93 -0.21 -6.26
C ALA A 59 6.14 -1.46 -6.69
N GLU A 60 4.88 -1.62 -6.26
CA GLU A 60 4.02 -2.70 -6.72
C GLU A 60 3.83 -2.64 -8.24
N GLU A 61 3.51 -1.45 -8.78
CA GLU A 61 3.28 -1.23 -10.21
C GLU A 61 4.54 -1.53 -11.05
N MET A 62 5.73 -1.25 -10.52
CA MET A 62 7.02 -1.53 -11.17
C MET A 62 7.56 -2.95 -10.90
N GLY A 63 6.83 -3.80 -10.17
CA GLY A 63 7.27 -5.16 -9.82
C GLY A 63 8.45 -5.22 -8.85
N ILE A 64 8.65 -4.17 -8.04
CA ILE A 64 9.67 -4.08 -7.00
C ILE A 64 9.06 -4.58 -5.69
N ASN A 65 9.74 -5.48 -4.99
CA ASN A 65 9.31 -6.06 -3.71
C ASN A 65 10.47 -6.17 -2.73
N SER A 66 10.19 -6.57 -1.49
CA SER A 66 11.22 -6.65 -0.44
C SER A 66 12.37 -7.62 -0.76
N GLN A 67 12.14 -8.58 -1.66
CA GLN A 67 13.11 -9.61 -2.05
C GLN A 67 14.03 -9.16 -3.18
N ASN A 68 13.53 -8.34 -4.11
CA ASN A 68 14.29 -7.93 -5.30
C ASN A 68 14.76 -6.45 -5.27
N VAL A 69 14.38 -5.67 -4.26
CA VAL A 69 14.68 -4.23 -4.21
C VAL A 69 16.18 -3.92 -4.30
N ASP A 70 17.04 -4.78 -3.74
CA ASP A 70 18.50 -4.60 -3.82
C ASP A 70 19.00 -4.75 -5.27
N GLU A 71 18.52 -5.76 -5.98
CA GLU A 71 18.84 -6.02 -7.38
C GLU A 71 18.32 -4.88 -8.27
N LYS A 72 17.06 -4.49 -8.08
CA LYS A 72 16.42 -3.40 -8.84
C LYS A 72 17.10 -2.06 -8.59
N ALA A 73 17.59 -1.82 -7.37
CA ALA A 73 18.34 -0.61 -7.04
C ALA A 73 19.77 -0.65 -7.61
N ALA A 74 20.39 -1.82 -7.74
CA ALA A 74 21.70 -1.94 -8.36
C ALA A 74 21.64 -1.68 -9.87
N ASN A 75 20.59 -2.19 -10.54
CA ASN A 75 20.39 -2.05 -11.98
C ASN A 75 18.93 -1.67 -12.32
N PRO A 76 18.55 -0.39 -12.17
CA PRO A 76 17.20 0.06 -12.49
C PRO A 76 16.89 -0.12 -13.98
N ALA A 77 15.72 -0.69 -14.30
CA ALA A 77 15.32 -0.95 -15.68
C ALA A 77 14.77 0.28 -16.41
N THR A 78 14.34 1.31 -15.68
CA THR A 78 13.75 2.54 -16.22
C THR A 78 14.19 3.76 -15.40
N PRO A 79 14.12 4.98 -15.98
CA PRO A 79 14.37 6.22 -15.22
C PRO A 79 13.45 6.37 -14.01
N ASP A 80 12.15 6.08 -14.15
CA ASP A 80 11.21 6.17 -13.02
C ASP A 80 11.57 5.22 -11.87
N MET A 81 12.09 4.03 -12.19
CA MET A 81 12.60 3.10 -11.17
C MET A 81 13.88 3.64 -10.53
N ALA A 82 14.77 4.27 -11.30
CA ALA A 82 15.98 4.89 -10.78
C ALA A 82 15.64 6.06 -9.84
N HIS A 83 14.65 6.89 -10.18
CA HIS A 83 14.14 7.97 -9.34
C HIS A 83 13.55 7.44 -8.03
N LEU A 84 12.65 6.46 -8.11
CA LEU A 84 12.02 5.85 -6.94
C LEU A 84 13.06 5.22 -5.99
N LEU A 85 14.08 4.55 -6.54
CA LEU A 85 15.09 3.85 -5.73
C LEU A 85 16.29 4.74 -5.33
N GLY A 86 16.20 6.05 -5.58
CA GLY A 86 17.21 7.03 -5.17
C GLY A 86 18.55 6.89 -5.91
N LYS A 87 18.52 6.40 -7.15
CA LYS A 87 19.70 6.20 -8.02
C LYS A 87 19.94 7.34 -8.98
N GLU A 88 18.88 8.08 -9.31
CA GLU A 88 18.91 9.28 -10.13
C GLU A 88 17.97 10.32 -9.51
N GLY A 89 18.31 11.61 -9.67
CA GLY A 89 17.63 12.71 -8.98
C GLY A 89 17.93 12.75 -7.47
N ASP A 90 17.31 13.71 -6.78
CA ASP A 90 17.52 13.98 -5.35
C ASP A 90 16.19 14.25 -4.62
N TYR A 91 15.19 13.43 -4.93
CA TYR A 91 13.80 13.56 -4.49
C TYR A 91 13.64 13.39 -2.97
N GLY A 92 14.60 12.76 -2.29
CA GLY A 92 14.62 12.69 -0.82
C GLY A 92 14.71 14.08 -0.17
N LYS A 93 15.42 15.04 -0.78
CA LYS A 93 15.61 16.38 -0.19
C LYS A 93 14.31 17.16 -0.05
N ASP A 94 13.38 17.02 -0.99
CA ASP A 94 12.06 17.67 -0.92
C ASP A 94 11.22 17.13 0.25
N LEU A 95 11.51 15.91 0.68
CA LEU A 95 10.94 15.28 1.87
C LEU A 95 11.80 15.45 3.12
N LYS A 96 12.97 16.11 3.01
CA LYS A 96 14.02 16.20 4.04
C LYS A 96 14.48 14.83 4.57
N LEU A 97 14.47 13.82 3.69
CA LEU A 97 14.94 12.47 3.96
C LEU A 97 16.16 12.15 3.10
N ASP A 98 16.82 11.03 3.42
CA ASP A 98 17.82 10.44 2.54
C ASP A 98 17.18 10.02 1.20
N ASN A 99 17.94 10.09 0.09
CA ASN A 99 17.41 9.77 -1.23
C ASN A 99 16.97 8.30 -1.36
N LYS A 100 17.40 7.41 -0.47
CA LYS A 100 16.96 6.01 -0.40
C LYS A 100 15.67 5.81 0.41
N TRP A 101 14.91 6.86 0.73
CA TRP A 101 13.69 6.76 1.55
C TRP A 101 12.72 5.68 1.07
N ALA A 102 12.40 5.65 -0.23
CA ALA A 102 11.49 4.67 -0.81
C ALA A 102 12.10 3.26 -0.86
N TYR A 103 13.38 3.14 -1.25
CA TYR A 103 14.12 1.88 -1.14
C TYR A 103 14.03 1.30 0.29
N ASN A 104 14.24 2.13 1.31
CA ASN A 104 14.20 1.70 2.72
C ASN A 104 12.81 1.24 3.15
N ILE A 105 11.74 1.86 2.65
CA ILE A 105 10.35 1.41 2.89
C ILE A 105 10.17 0.01 2.30
N ILE A 106 10.46 -0.17 1.02
CA ILE A 106 10.25 -1.45 0.34
C ILE A 106 11.12 -2.54 0.95
N LYS A 107 12.36 -2.23 1.33
CA LYS A 107 13.26 -3.19 1.97
C LYS A 107 12.74 -3.67 3.33
N GLN A 108 12.11 -2.79 4.11
CA GLN A 108 11.68 -3.10 5.47
C GLN A 108 10.28 -3.73 5.53
N VAL A 109 9.33 -3.23 4.73
CA VAL A 109 7.92 -3.62 4.85
C VAL A 109 7.32 -4.17 3.56
N GLY A 110 8.04 -4.08 2.45
CA GLY A 110 7.57 -4.48 1.12
C GLY A 110 6.74 -3.41 0.41
N ASN A 111 6.30 -3.74 -0.79
CA ASN A 111 5.36 -2.93 -1.56
C ASN A 111 3.92 -3.08 -1.03
N TYR A 112 2.96 -2.37 -1.65
CA TYR A 112 1.57 -2.37 -1.17
C TYR A 112 0.91 -3.75 -1.23
N SER A 113 1.15 -4.53 -2.29
CA SER A 113 0.61 -5.90 -2.37
C SER A 113 1.14 -6.81 -1.28
N GLU A 114 2.43 -6.74 -0.95
CA GLU A 114 3.02 -7.59 0.10
C GLU A 114 2.38 -7.30 1.47
N ILE A 115 2.16 -6.02 1.78
CA ILE A 115 1.47 -5.62 3.02
C ILE A 115 0.01 -6.06 2.97
N PHE A 116 -0.68 -5.88 1.84
CA PHE A 116 -2.07 -6.30 1.69
C PHE A 116 -2.21 -7.81 1.89
N GLU A 117 -1.47 -8.62 1.13
CA GLU A 117 -1.61 -10.07 1.11
C GLU A 117 -1.32 -10.69 2.48
N ARG A 118 -0.23 -10.27 3.14
CA ARG A 118 0.16 -10.81 4.45
C ARG A 118 -0.84 -10.48 5.57
N ASN A 119 -1.47 -9.30 5.53
CA ASN A 119 -2.27 -8.81 6.65
C ASN A 119 -3.78 -9.03 6.49
N VAL A 120 -4.30 -8.85 5.27
CA VAL A 120 -5.74 -8.91 5.00
C VAL A 120 -6.11 -9.77 3.79
N GLY A 121 -5.15 -10.00 2.89
CA GLY A 121 -5.36 -10.73 1.66
C GLY A 121 -5.31 -12.24 1.81
N SER A 122 -4.89 -12.90 0.74
CA SER A 122 -4.91 -14.35 0.58
C SER A 122 -3.99 -15.11 1.53
N GLU A 123 -2.95 -14.46 2.05
CA GLU A 123 -2.03 -15.06 3.03
C GLU A 123 -2.55 -14.90 4.48
N SER A 124 -3.45 -13.94 4.72
CA SER A 124 -4.05 -13.71 6.04
C SER A 124 -5.22 -14.66 6.33
N PRO A 125 -5.66 -14.81 7.60
CA PRO A 125 -6.91 -15.49 7.94
C PRO A 125 -8.18 -14.79 7.39
N LEU A 126 -8.10 -13.51 7.01
CA LEU A 126 -9.26 -12.73 6.57
C LEU A 126 -9.68 -13.07 5.13
N LYS A 127 -8.70 -13.41 4.27
CA LYS A 127 -8.90 -13.80 2.86
C LYS A 127 -9.68 -12.75 2.05
N ILE A 128 -9.43 -11.46 2.31
CA ILE A 128 -10.08 -10.36 1.61
C ILE A 128 -9.50 -10.26 0.19
N LYS A 129 -10.35 -10.20 -0.83
CA LYS A 129 -9.90 -9.94 -2.21
C LYS A 129 -9.51 -8.47 -2.37
N ARG A 130 -8.53 -8.17 -3.22
CA ARG A 130 -8.07 -6.79 -3.50
C ARG A 130 -9.22 -5.84 -3.84
N GLY A 131 -10.09 -6.21 -4.76
CA GLY A 131 -11.24 -5.38 -5.16
C GLY A 131 -10.80 -3.96 -5.56
N GLN A 132 -11.41 -2.94 -4.96
CA GLN A 132 -11.02 -1.54 -5.20
C GLN A 132 -9.57 -1.24 -4.78
N ASN A 133 -9.00 -1.99 -3.83
CA ASN A 133 -7.59 -1.84 -3.44
C ASN A 133 -6.60 -2.42 -4.46
N ASN A 134 -7.06 -2.89 -5.62
CA ASN A 134 -6.15 -3.24 -6.71
C ASN A 134 -5.49 -1.98 -7.31
N LEU A 135 -4.38 -2.15 -8.02
CA LEU A 135 -3.79 -1.07 -8.80
C LEU A 135 -4.78 -0.56 -9.84
N TRP A 136 -4.68 0.73 -10.16
CA TRP A 136 -5.51 1.41 -11.15
C TRP A 136 -5.48 0.72 -12.52
N ASN A 137 -4.32 0.21 -12.94
CA ASN A 137 -4.12 -0.51 -14.20
C ASN A 137 -4.61 -1.97 -14.15
N ASN A 138 -5.06 -2.43 -12.98
CA ASN A 138 -5.63 -3.76 -12.72
C ASN A 138 -7.09 -3.68 -12.23
N GLY A 139 -7.81 -2.61 -12.60
CA GLY A 139 -9.24 -2.44 -12.32
C GLY A 139 -9.59 -1.97 -10.91
N GLY A 140 -8.60 -1.53 -10.12
CA GLY A 140 -8.83 -0.90 -8.82
C GLY A 140 -8.69 0.63 -8.88
N ILE A 141 -8.54 1.26 -7.72
CA ILE A 141 -8.43 2.72 -7.58
C ILE A 141 -7.13 3.16 -6.89
N GLN A 142 -6.22 2.23 -6.58
CA GLN A 142 -4.92 2.58 -6.04
C GLN A 142 -4.03 3.15 -7.15
N TYR A 143 -3.83 4.46 -7.12
CA TYR A 143 -3.07 5.23 -8.11
C TYR A 143 -2.07 6.12 -7.37
N ALA A 144 -0.80 6.05 -7.76
CA ALA A 144 0.24 6.93 -7.23
C ALA A 144 0.77 7.85 -8.34
N PRO A 145 1.03 9.13 -8.05
CA PRO A 145 1.83 9.95 -8.94
C PRO A 145 3.26 9.39 -9.04
N PRO A 146 3.90 9.51 -10.22
CA PRO A 146 5.30 9.11 -10.37
C PRO A 146 6.22 10.00 -9.52
N VAL A 147 7.35 9.43 -9.08
CA VAL A 147 8.46 10.19 -8.46
C VAL A 147 9.28 10.80 -9.58
N ARG A 148 9.10 12.10 -9.83
CA ARG A 148 9.75 12.84 -10.91
C ARG A 148 9.83 14.32 -10.62
#